data_AF-A0A173XZ07-F1
#
_entry.id   AF-A0A173XZ07-F1
#
_cell.length_a   1.000
_cell.length_b   1.000
_cell.length_c   1.000
_cell.angle_alpha   90.00
_cell.angle_beta   90.00
_cell.angle_gamma   90.00
#
_symmetry.space_group_name_H-M   'P 1'
#
loop_
_entity.id
_entity.type
_entity.pdbx_description
1 polymer ?
#
loop_
_entity_poly.entity_id
_entity_poly.type
_entity_poly.pdbx_seq_one_letter_code
_entity_poly.pdbx_strand_id
1 'polypeptide(L)'
;MQEKEIEKLQAEKEKVERQLAQEQHKIQRLENRAAYYEKGDRRKRAHRLITRGAAIESVAPQTKELGETGFYALAEQVFALPDVQRLLTEAVSNYAGGD
;
A
#
# COMPACT_ATOMS: atom_id res chain seq x y z
N MET A 1 9.49 57.15 -16.08
CA MET A 1 10.04 56.19 -15.09
C MET A 1 9.04 55.09 -14.76
N GLN A 2 7.76 55.41 -14.53
CA GLN A 2 6.71 54.43 -14.18
C GLN A 2 6.46 53.34 -15.25
N GLU A 3 6.49 53.67 -16.56
CA GLU A 3 6.26 52.66 -17.62
C GLU A 3 7.30 51.53 -17.61
N LYS A 4 8.59 51.86 -17.43
CA LYS A 4 9.67 50.87 -17.33
C LYS A 4 9.57 49.99 -16.07
N GLU A 5 8.93 50.50 -15.03
CA GLU A 5 8.70 49.78 -13.79
C GLU A 5 7.53 48.80 -13.92
N ILE A 6 6.46 49.21 -14.61
CA ILE A 6 5.32 48.35 -14.96
C ILE A 6 5.77 47.20 -15.88
N GLU A 7 6.58 47.50 -16.90
CA GLU A 7 7.08 46.51 -17.85
C GLU A 7 7.97 45.45 -17.16
N LYS A 8 8.80 45.88 -16.21
CA LYS A 8 9.58 44.96 -15.34
C LYS A 8 8.70 44.06 -14.49
N LEU A 9 7.68 44.63 -13.85
CA LEU A 9 6.75 43.87 -13.01
C LEU A 9 5.93 42.86 -13.83
N GLN A 10 5.56 43.20 -15.07
CA GLN A 10 4.89 42.27 -15.98
C GLN A 10 5.78 41.10 -16.37
N ALA A 11 7.05 41.37 -16.71
CA ALA A 11 8.02 40.31 -17.03
C ALA A 11 8.31 39.39 -15.83
N GLU A 12 8.38 39.96 -14.63
CA GLU A 12 8.57 39.19 -13.39
C GLU A 12 7.35 38.33 -13.06
N LYS A 13 6.15 38.90 -13.21
CA LYS A 13 4.89 38.15 -13.07
C LYS A 13 4.83 36.97 -14.03
N GLU A 14 5.12 37.18 -15.31
CA GLU A 14 5.09 36.11 -16.30
C GLU A 14 6.13 35.01 -16.00
N LYS A 15 7.32 35.40 -15.51
CA LYS A 15 8.34 34.44 -15.05
C LYS A 15 7.84 33.60 -13.87
N VAL A 16 7.21 34.23 -12.88
CA VAL A 16 6.65 33.55 -11.70
C VAL A 16 5.51 32.63 -12.10
N GLU A 17 4.62 33.04 -13.00
CA GLU A 17 3.52 32.22 -13.51
C GLU A 17 4.04 30.97 -14.24
N ARG A 18 5.08 31.12 -15.07
CA ARG A 18 5.74 29.97 -15.72
C ARG A 18 6.38 29.02 -14.69
N GLN A 19 7.03 29.55 -13.66
CA GLN A 19 7.62 28.73 -12.59
C GLN A 19 6.54 27.99 -11.79
N LEU A 20 5.43 28.66 -11.49
CA LEU A 20 4.28 28.06 -10.80
C LEU A 20 3.72 26.88 -11.59
N ALA A 21 3.50 27.05 -12.89
CA ALA A 21 3.02 25.98 -13.76
C ALA A 21 4.00 24.78 -13.78
N GLN A 22 5.31 25.04 -13.82
CA GLN A 22 6.33 23.99 -13.77
C GLN A 22 6.30 23.20 -12.45
N GLU A 23 6.20 23.89 -11.31
CA GLU A 23 6.11 23.24 -10.01
C GLU A 23 4.79 22.47 -9.84
N GLN A 24 3.67 23.00 -10.34
CA GLN A 24 2.40 22.27 -10.37
C GLN A 24 2.50 20.96 -11.17
N HIS A 25 3.12 20.99 -12.35
CA HIS A 25 3.37 19.76 -13.12
C HIS A 25 4.29 18.78 -12.39
N LYS A 26 5.28 19.27 -11.64
CA LYS A 26 6.17 18.42 -10.84
C LYS A 26 5.43 17.75 -9.68
N ILE A 27 4.57 18.49 -8.98
CA ILE A 27 3.69 17.97 -7.92
C ILE A 27 2.82 16.85 -8.49
N GLN A 28 2.12 17.11 -9.61
CA GLN A 28 1.25 16.11 -10.23
C GLN A 28 2.00 14.82 -10.61
N ARG A 29 3.24 14.92 -11.10
CA ARG A 29 4.06 13.74 -11.40
C ARG A 29 4.42 12.94 -10.14
N LEU A 30 4.73 13.62 -9.05
CA LEU A 30 5.04 12.97 -7.78
C LEU A 30 3.81 12.28 -7.20
N GLU A 31 2.64 12.91 -7.24
CA GLU A 31 1.37 12.30 -6.83
C GLU A 31 1.04 11.06 -7.66
N ASN A 32 1.17 11.14 -8.98
CA ASN A 32 0.95 10.00 -9.87
C ASN A 32 1.91 8.84 -9.55
N ARG A 33 3.16 9.15 -9.22
CA ARG A 33 4.16 8.16 -8.83
C ARG A 33 3.85 7.52 -7.48
N ALA A 34 3.42 8.31 -6.50
CA ALA A 34 2.96 7.80 -5.21
C ALA A 34 1.76 6.86 -5.38
N ALA A 35 0.75 7.28 -6.14
CA ALA A 35 -0.43 6.47 -6.44
C ALA A 35 -0.09 5.17 -7.19
N TYR A 36 0.92 5.20 -8.08
CA TYR A 36 1.38 4.00 -8.79
C TYR A 36 1.96 2.95 -7.83
N TYR A 37 2.86 3.36 -6.94
CA TYR A 37 3.46 2.44 -5.97
C TYR A 37 2.43 1.94 -4.95
N GLU A 38 1.55 2.82 -4.47
CA GLU A 38 0.49 2.42 -3.54
C GLU A 38 -0.47 1.39 -4.19
N LYS A 39 -0.86 1.59 -5.45
CA LYS A 39 -1.65 0.60 -6.20
C LYS A 39 -0.91 -0.72 -6.38
N GLY A 40 0.39 -0.66 -6.68
CA GLY A 40 1.26 -1.84 -6.78
C GLY A 40 1.29 -2.63 -5.48
N ASP A 41 1.46 -1.96 -4.36
CA ASP A 41 1.53 -2.56 -3.04
C ASP A 41 0.18 -3.14 -2.60
N ARG A 42 -0.93 -2.43 -2.87
CA ARG A 42 -2.29 -2.95 -2.64
C ARG A 42 -2.54 -4.23 -3.44
N ARG A 43 -2.14 -4.27 -4.71
CA ARG A 43 -2.31 -5.46 -5.58
C ARG A 43 -1.46 -6.63 -5.09
N LYS A 44 -0.18 -6.40 -4.77
CA LYS A 44 0.71 -7.41 -4.19
C LYS A 44 0.15 -7.96 -2.88
N ARG A 45 -0.35 -7.08 -2.01
CA ARG A 45 -1.00 -7.48 -0.76
C ARG A 45 -2.24 -8.34 -1.01
N ALA A 46 -3.13 -7.91 -1.91
CA ALA A 46 -4.34 -8.68 -2.24
C ALA A 46 -4.00 -10.07 -2.77
N HIS A 47 -3.05 -10.17 -3.71
CA HIS A 47 -2.60 -11.46 -4.23
C HIS A 47 -2.04 -12.36 -3.12
N ARG A 48 -1.15 -11.84 -2.27
CA ARG A 48 -0.59 -12.60 -1.14
C ARG A 48 -1.68 -13.11 -0.19
N LEU A 49 -2.68 -12.28 0.12
CA LEU A 49 -3.78 -12.66 1.01
C LEU A 49 -4.67 -13.74 0.39
N ILE A 50 -5.00 -13.62 -0.90
CA ILE A 50 -5.78 -14.63 -1.63
C ILE A 50 -5.04 -15.96 -1.65
N THR A 51 -3.75 -15.96 -1.98
CA THR A 51 -2.94 -17.19 -2.02
C THR A 51 -2.85 -17.85 -0.65
N ARG A 52 -2.64 -17.08 0.42
CA ARG A 52 -2.60 -17.63 1.79
C ARG A 52 -3.97 -18.15 2.23
N GLY A 53 -5.07 -17.46 1.90
CA GLY A 53 -6.42 -17.95 2.16
C GLY A 53 -6.71 -19.28 1.45
N ALA A 54 -6.33 -19.38 0.17
CA ALA A 54 -6.46 -20.61 -0.60
C ALA A 54 -5.65 -21.78 0.00
N ALA A 55 -4.48 -21.51 0.57
CA ALA A 55 -3.70 -22.55 1.26
C ALA A 55 -4.44 -23.12 2.47
N ILE A 56 -5.13 -22.29 3.26
CA ILE A 56 -5.95 -22.74 4.40
C ILE A 56 -7.15 -23.56 3.92
N GLU A 57 -7.90 -23.07 2.93
CA GLU A 57 -9.04 -23.82 2.38
C GLU A 57 -8.63 -25.16 1.75
N SER A 58 -7.40 -25.26 1.25
CA SER A 58 -6.86 -26.51 0.72
C SER A 58 -6.61 -27.57 1.79
N VAL A 59 -6.20 -27.17 3.01
CA VAL A 59 -5.90 -28.11 4.11
C VAL A 59 -7.07 -28.32 5.06
N ALA A 60 -8.01 -27.38 5.11
CA ALA A 60 -9.21 -27.43 5.94
C ALA A 60 -10.45 -26.95 5.13
N PRO A 61 -10.97 -27.78 4.19
CA PRO A 61 -12.04 -27.36 3.28
C PRO A 61 -13.33 -26.88 3.98
N GLN A 62 -13.60 -27.35 5.20
CA GLN A 62 -14.77 -26.93 6.00
C GLN A 62 -14.77 -25.42 6.28
N THR A 63 -13.62 -24.75 6.23
CA THR A 63 -13.57 -23.30 6.44
C THR A 63 -14.32 -22.51 5.37
N LYS A 64 -14.60 -23.10 4.20
CA LYS A 64 -15.42 -22.48 3.15
C LYS A 64 -16.86 -22.22 3.56
N GLU A 65 -17.36 -22.99 4.53
CA GLU A 65 -18.72 -22.82 5.05
C GLU A 65 -18.81 -21.65 6.05
N LEU A 66 -17.67 -21.15 6.53
CA LEU A 66 -17.60 -20.02 7.44
C LEU A 66 -17.60 -18.71 6.65
N GLY A 67 -18.51 -17.80 7.01
CA GLY A 67 -18.39 -16.40 6.63
C GLY A 67 -17.21 -15.71 7.32
N GLU A 68 -16.89 -14.49 6.91
CA GLU A 68 -15.72 -13.74 7.39
C GLU A 68 -15.61 -13.69 8.92
N THR A 69 -16.67 -13.30 9.62
CA THR A 69 -16.69 -13.23 11.10
C THR A 69 -16.45 -14.59 11.76
N GLY A 70 -17.06 -15.66 11.22
CA GLY A 70 -16.89 -17.01 11.75
C GLY A 70 -15.48 -17.54 11.53
N PHE A 71 -14.90 -17.24 10.36
CA PHE A 71 -13.53 -17.59 10.06
C PHE A 71 -12.53 -16.86 10.97
N TYR A 72 -12.74 -15.56 11.23
CA TYR A 72 -11.91 -14.81 12.19
C TYR A 72 -12.01 -15.37 13.61
N ALA A 73 -13.23 -15.64 14.10
CA ALA A 73 -13.42 -16.21 15.43
C ALA A 73 -12.73 -17.59 15.57
N LEU A 74 -12.78 -18.43 14.53
CA LEU A 74 -12.05 -19.69 14.49
C LEU A 74 -10.53 -19.44 14.54
N ALA A 75 -10.02 -18.54 13.69
CA ALA A 75 -8.60 -18.25 13.62
C ALA A 75 -8.07 -17.74 14.98
N GLU A 76 -8.78 -16.82 15.63
CA GLU A 76 -8.43 -16.32 16.96
C GLU A 76 -8.32 -17.45 17.99
N GLN A 77 -9.29 -18.36 18.03
CA GLN A 77 -9.27 -19.50 18.95
C GLN A 77 -8.12 -20.46 18.64
N VAL A 78 -7.87 -20.78 17.38
CA VAL A 78 -6.78 -21.67 16.96
C VAL A 78 -5.42 -21.07 17.31
N PHE A 79 -5.19 -19.78 17.02
CA PHE A 79 -3.93 -19.11 17.32
C PHE A 79 -3.75 -18.76 18.81
N ALA A 80 -4.79 -18.91 19.64
CA ALA A 80 -4.66 -18.86 21.09
C ALA A 80 -4.12 -20.18 21.70
N LEU A 81 -4.11 -21.29 20.94
CA LEU A 81 -3.61 -22.57 21.43
C LEU A 81 -2.08 -22.55 21.57
N PRO A 82 -1.52 -22.99 22.72
CA PRO A 82 -0.08 -22.94 22.97
C PRO A 82 0.76 -23.67 21.90
N ASP A 83 0.30 -24.81 21.41
CA ASP A 83 1.00 -25.58 20.38
C ASP A 83 1.06 -24.83 19.05
N VAL A 84 -0.02 -24.14 18.68
CA VAL A 84 -0.07 -23.34 17.45
C VAL A 84 0.86 -22.14 17.58
N GLN A 85 0.92 -21.49 18.74
CA GLN A 85 1.85 -20.40 19.00
C GLN A 85 3.31 -20.85 18.93
N ARG A 86 3.62 -22.03 19.51
CA ARG A 86 4.94 -22.63 19.42
C ARG A 86 5.33 -22.93 17.98
N LEU A 87 4.46 -23.60 17.22
CA LEU A 87 4.68 -23.92 15.81
C LEU A 87 4.85 -22.66 14.95
N LEU A 88 4.04 -21.62 15.20
CA LEU A 88 4.16 -20.34 14.53
C LEU A 88 5.52 -19.68 14.82
N THR A 89 5.94 -19.69 16.08
CA THR A 89 7.25 -19.15 16.50
C THR A 89 8.39 -19.91 15.81
N GLU A 90 8.35 -21.24 15.83
CA GLU A 90 9.34 -22.08 15.13
C GLU A 90 9.37 -21.81 13.63
N ALA A 91 8.21 -21.73 12.97
CA ALA A 91 8.13 -21.46 11.54
C ALA A 91 8.71 -20.08 11.19
N VAL A 92 8.43 -19.05 12.00
CA VAL A 92 8.96 -17.70 11.79
C VAL A 92 10.46 -17.65 12.07
N SER A 93 10.94 -18.31 13.13
CA SER A 93 12.38 -18.36 13.47
C SER A 93 13.20 -19.16 12.44
N ASN A 94 12.62 -20.22 11.86
CA ASN A 94 13.25 -21.01 10.81
C ASN A 94 13.15 -20.35 9.42
N TYR A 95 12.28 -19.35 9.27
CA TYR A 95 12.17 -18.56 8.04
C TYR A 95 13.30 -17.52 7.97
N ALA A 96 14.48 -17.96 7.52
CA ALA A 96 15.60 -17.10 7.16
C ALA A 96 15.35 -16.41 5.81
N GLY A 97 14.39 -15.48 5.75
CA GLY A 97 14.30 -14.43 4.72
C GLY A 97 14.23 -14.86 3.25
N GLY A 98 13.44 -15.87 2.92
CA GLY A 98 13.21 -16.28 1.52
C GLY A 98 11.94 -15.67 0.93
N ASP A 99 12.03 -14.43 0.45
CA ASP A 99 11.29 -13.84 -0.69
C ASP A 99 11.84 -12.45 -1.03
#